data_AF-A0A7V0XUY7-F1
#
_entry.id   AF-A0A7V0XUY7-F1
#
_cell.length_a   1.000
_cell.length_b   1.000
_cell.length_c   1.000
_cell.angle_alpha   90.00
_cell.angle_beta   90.00
_cell.angle_gamma   90.00
#
_symmetry.space_group_name_H-M   'P 1'
#
loop_
_entity.id
_entity.type
_entity.pdbx_description
1 polymer ?
#
loop_
_entity_poly.entity_id
_entity_poly.type
_entity_poly.pdbx_seq_one_letter_code
_entity_poly.pdbx_strand_id
1 'polypeptide(L)'
;TSFDFSPLDHVRLAESLDLVDFERATKVAGSKFYFLKNDAVRLEFALIKYVMDILLAEDFIPVKTPVLAKQEVLEGTGYNPKGDETQIYRIEDSNLGMIATSEIPLAGLHKDETFNLEDLPIKYMGFSECYRTEAGNYGRFSKGLYRVHYFDKVEMFIFCTPEQSEKWHEYMVDLEKKIFAGLEIPYRVVDICGGDMGAVAYRKFDLEAWMPGRGEAGDWGEITSCSNCTDYQSRRLNIKYRDPDGNNQLVHTLNGTAIAIARALIAILENNQQADGRILVPDVLSDYMGKDFIS
;
A
#
# COMPACT_ATOMS: atom_id res chain seq x y z
N THR A 1 -6.28 -19.29 10.64
CA THR A 1 -5.74 -19.21 12.02
C THR A 1 -6.76 -19.76 12.98
N SER A 2 -6.35 -20.57 13.96
CA SER A 2 -7.23 -21.12 15.00
C SER A 2 -6.55 -20.93 16.36
N PHE A 3 -7.30 -20.44 17.34
CA PHE A 3 -6.81 -20.19 18.70
C PHE A 3 -7.53 -21.11 19.69
N ASP A 4 -6.80 -21.58 20.71
CA ASP A 4 -7.35 -22.30 21.86
C ASP A 4 -7.76 -21.36 23.02
N PHE A 5 -7.64 -20.05 22.79
CA PHE A 5 -8.10 -18.96 23.64
C PHE A 5 -8.96 -17.97 22.84
N SER A 6 -9.59 -17.02 23.53
CA SER A 6 -10.35 -15.94 22.87
C SER A 6 -9.38 -14.91 22.29
N PRO A 7 -9.25 -14.76 20.96
CA PRO A 7 -8.34 -13.80 20.38
C PRO A 7 -8.78 -12.37 20.71
N LEU A 8 -7.80 -11.49 20.89
CA LEU A 8 -7.98 -10.06 21.04
C LEU A 8 -7.84 -9.37 19.67
N ASP A 9 -8.52 -8.24 19.50
CA ASP A 9 -8.30 -7.36 18.35
C ASP A 9 -6.98 -6.59 18.47
N HIS A 10 -6.49 -6.06 17.34
CA HIS A 10 -5.23 -5.31 17.31
C HIS A 10 -5.24 -4.07 18.21
N VAL A 11 -6.40 -3.47 18.51
CA VAL A 11 -6.47 -2.28 19.37
C VAL A 11 -6.15 -2.67 20.81
N ARG A 12 -6.73 -3.77 21.30
CA ARG A 12 -6.47 -4.31 22.63
C ARG A 12 -5.04 -4.81 22.78
N LEU A 13 -4.53 -5.53 21.78
CA LEU A 13 -3.15 -6.01 21.75
C LEU A 13 -2.16 -4.84 21.76
N ALA A 14 -2.41 -3.81 20.93
CA ALA A 14 -1.56 -2.64 20.87
C ALA A 14 -1.59 -1.80 22.16
N GLU A 15 -2.75 -1.72 22.82
CA GLU A 15 -2.88 -1.04 24.12
C GLU A 15 -2.13 -1.80 25.22
N SER A 16 -2.25 -3.13 25.29
CA SER A 16 -1.60 -3.94 26.34
C SER A 16 -0.07 -3.96 26.24
N LEU A 17 0.45 -3.85 25.01
CA LEU A 17 1.89 -3.89 24.71
C LEU A 17 2.51 -2.50 24.50
N ASP A 18 1.73 -1.43 24.76
CA ASP A 18 2.15 -0.04 24.55
C ASP A 18 2.73 0.22 23.14
N LEU A 19 2.08 -0.33 22.12
CA LEU A 19 2.53 -0.29 20.72
C LEU A 19 1.91 0.85 19.92
N VAL A 20 0.65 1.20 20.20
CA VAL A 20 -0.09 2.22 19.46
C VAL A 20 -0.88 3.11 20.42
N ASP A 21 -0.69 4.43 20.29
CA ASP A 21 -1.39 5.42 21.11
C ASP A 21 -2.36 6.27 20.28
N PHE A 22 -3.62 5.85 20.25
CA PHE A 22 -4.70 6.55 19.55
C PHE A 22 -5.23 7.76 20.34
N GLU A 23 -5.18 7.72 21.68
CA GLU A 23 -5.72 8.79 22.52
C GLU A 23 -4.87 10.06 22.40
N ARG A 24 -3.55 9.92 22.54
CA ARG A 24 -2.63 11.05 22.36
C ARG A 24 -2.62 11.54 20.92
N ALA A 25 -2.74 10.64 19.94
CA ALA A 25 -2.87 11.06 18.55
C ALA A 25 -4.15 11.86 18.30
N THR A 26 -5.28 11.45 18.89
CA THR A 26 -6.55 12.20 18.82
C THR A 26 -6.42 13.59 19.41
N LYS A 27 -5.71 13.73 20.54
CA LYS A 27 -5.42 15.04 21.15
C LYS A 27 -4.58 15.95 20.25
N VAL A 28 -3.66 15.39 19.45
CA VAL A 28 -2.69 16.16 18.65
C VAL A 28 -3.19 16.46 17.24
N ALA A 29 -3.73 15.46 16.54
CA ALA A 29 -4.05 15.53 15.11
C ALA A 29 -5.53 15.23 14.79
N GLY A 30 -6.34 14.82 15.78
CA GLY A 30 -7.73 14.41 15.58
C GLY A 30 -7.89 12.90 15.39
N SER A 31 -9.12 12.47 15.13
CA SER A 31 -9.45 11.05 14.97
C SER A 31 -8.72 10.41 13.77
N LYS A 32 -8.59 9.08 13.77
CA LYS A 32 -7.94 8.30 12.69
C LYS A 32 -6.45 8.62 12.46
N PHE A 33 -5.79 9.22 13.45
CA PHE A 33 -4.34 9.27 13.58
C PHE A 33 -3.88 8.36 14.72
N TYR A 34 -2.60 8.02 14.74
CA TYR A 34 -1.98 7.17 15.75
C TYR A 34 -0.51 7.56 15.95
N PHE A 35 0.04 7.25 17.14
CA PHE A 35 1.48 7.15 17.33
C PHE A 35 1.87 5.68 17.40
N LEU A 36 2.90 5.27 16.66
CA LEU A 36 3.59 4.00 16.92
C LEU A 36 4.62 4.18 18.04
N LYS A 37 4.78 3.15 18.85
CA LYS A 37 5.70 3.11 19.99
C LYS A 37 6.42 1.77 20.06
N ASN A 38 7.54 1.78 20.77
CA ASN A 38 8.29 0.57 21.14
C ASN A 38 8.53 -0.36 19.93
N ASP A 39 8.10 -1.60 20.03
CA ASP A 39 8.33 -2.59 18.99
C ASP A 39 7.50 -2.40 17.73
N ALA A 40 6.40 -1.65 17.77
CA ALA A 40 5.64 -1.37 16.55
C ALA A 40 6.44 -0.47 15.60
N VAL A 41 7.24 0.46 16.13
CA VAL A 41 8.19 1.25 15.33
C VAL A 41 9.24 0.35 14.70
N ARG A 42 9.79 -0.60 15.46
CA ARG A 42 10.77 -1.57 14.94
C ARG A 42 10.15 -2.48 13.88
N LEU A 43 8.91 -2.93 14.10
CA LEU A 43 8.17 -3.79 13.20
C LEU A 43 7.86 -3.09 11.87
N GLU A 44 7.49 -1.81 11.89
CA GLU A 44 7.33 -1.00 10.68
C GLU A 44 8.60 -1.00 9.83
N PHE A 45 9.75 -0.65 10.42
CA PHE A 45 11.02 -0.66 9.68
C PHE A 45 11.46 -2.06 9.24
N ALA A 46 11.19 -3.09 10.04
CA ALA A 46 11.46 -4.48 9.67
C ALA A 46 10.65 -4.91 8.45
N LEU A 47 9.37 -4.57 8.40
CA LEU A 47 8.47 -4.84 7.28
C LEU A 47 8.89 -4.11 6.01
N ILE A 48 9.23 -2.83 6.12
CA ILE A 48 9.75 -2.05 5.00
C ILE A 48 10.99 -2.75 4.45
N LYS A 49 11.97 -3.07 5.30
CA LYS A 49 13.22 -3.68 4.85
C LYS A 49 13.03 -5.07 4.24
N TYR A 50 12.21 -5.92 4.86
CA TYR A 50 11.85 -7.24 4.33
C TYR A 50 11.29 -7.15 2.91
N VAL A 51 10.35 -6.24 2.66
CA VAL A 51 9.75 -6.05 1.33
C VAL A 51 10.74 -5.42 0.35
N MET A 52 11.55 -4.45 0.80
CA MET A 52 12.61 -3.88 -0.03
C MET A 52 13.59 -4.95 -0.51
N ASP A 53 14.03 -5.85 0.37
CA ASP A 53 15.00 -6.90 0.03
C ASP A 53 14.40 -7.90 -0.99
N ILE A 54 13.09 -8.20 -0.90
CA ILE A 54 12.39 -8.98 -1.92
C ILE A 54 12.38 -8.27 -3.27
N LEU A 55 11.98 -6.99 -3.32
CA LEU A 55 11.82 -6.26 -4.57
C LEU A 55 13.17 -5.94 -5.24
N LEU A 56 14.22 -5.69 -4.45
CA LEU A 56 15.58 -5.51 -4.96
C LEU A 56 16.11 -6.77 -5.66
N ALA A 57 15.80 -7.96 -5.12
CA ALA A 57 16.14 -9.23 -5.76
C ALA A 57 15.36 -9.48 -7.07
N GLU A 58 14.32 -8.70 -7.31
CA GLU A 58 13.45 -8.75 -8.48
C GLU A 58 13.69 -7.54 -9.41
N ASP A 59 14.87 -6.90 -9.31
CA ASP A 59 15.34 -5.74 -10.09
C ASP A 59 14.43 -4.50 -10.05
N PHE A 60 13.71 -4.29 -8.94
CA PHE A 60 13.02 -3.01 -8.73
C PHE A 60 14.00 -1.93 -8.30
N ILE A 61 13.88 -0.75 -8.90
CA ILE A 61 14.68 0.42 -8.56
C ILE A 61 14.09 1.09 -7.32
N PRO A 62 14.86 1.23 -6.22
CA PRO A 62 14.38 1.86 -5.00
C PRO A 62 14.27 3.38 -5.13
N VAL A 63 13.10 3.92 -4.78
CA VAL A 63 12.83 5.36 -4.78
C VAL A 63 12.14 5.76 -3.47
N LYS A 64 12.67 6.77 -2.78
CA LYS A 64 11.91 7.48 -1.75
C LYS A 64 11.25 8.69 -2.39
N THR A 65 9.92 8.72 -2.38
CA THR A 65 9.19 9.76 -3.12
C THR A 65 8.93 11.00 -2.25
N PRO A 66 8.80 12.20 -2.83
CA PRO A 66 8.28 13.36 -2.11
C PRO A 66 6.83 13.11 -1.69
N VAL A 67 6.44 13.55 -0.50
CA VAL A 67 5.05 13.42 -0.01
C VAL A 67 4.09 14.46 -0.59
N LEU A 68 4.61 15.35 -1.44
CA LEU A 68 3.87 16.40 -2.14
C LEU A 68 4.00 16.20 -3.64
N ALA A 69 2.90 16.32 -4.36
CA ALA A 69 2.87 16.33 -5.81
C ALA A 69 2.13 17.55 -6.34
N LYS A 70 2.52 18.01 -7.53
CA LYS A 70 1.79 19.08 -8.23
C LYS A 70 0.39 18.61 -8.62
N GLN A 71 -0.56 19.54 -8.66
CA GLN A 71 -1.96 19.21 -8.99
C GLN A 71 -2.10 18.49 -10.33
N GLU A 72 -1.34 18.87 -11.36
CA GLU A 72 -1.39 18.21 -12.67
C GLU A 72 -0.93 16.73 -12.63
N VAL A 73 -0.08 16.35 -11.68
CA VAL A 73 0.37 14.95 -11.50
C VAL A 73 -0.70 14.14 -10.77
N LEU A 74 -1.32 14.74 -9.74
CA LEU A 74 -2.46 14.15 -9.03
C LEU A 74 -3.62 13.89 -10.00
N GLU A 75 -3.99 14.89 -10.80
CA GLU A 75 -5.04 14.76 -11.81
C GLU A 75 -4.67 13.74 -12.90
N GLY A 76 -3.40 13.74 -13.33
CA GLY A 76 -2.91 12.80 -14.34
C GLY A 76 -2.96 11.33 -13.91
N THR A 77 -2.89 11.07 -12.61
CA THR A 77 -2.99 9.73 -12.02
C THR A 77 -4.41 9.35 -11.61
N GLY A 78 -5.39 10.22 -11.87
CA GLY A 78 -6.81 9.97 -11.57
C GLY A 78 -7.25 10.43 -10.17
N TYR A 79 -6.35 11.01 -9.38
CA TYR A 79 -6.67 11.62 -8.09
C TYR A 79 -7.18 13.04 -8.30
N ASN A 80 -8.41 13.14 -8.81
CA ASN A 80 -9.07 14.42 -9.06
C ASN A 80 -9.54 15.05 -7.74
N PRO A 81 -9.02 16.21 -7.35
CA PRO A 81 -9.37 16.87 -6.09
C PRO A 81 -10.69 17.66 -6.16
N LYS A 82 -11.64 17.28 -7.02
CA LYS A 82 -12.91 18.00 -7.21
C LYS A 82 -14.06 17.30 -6.46
N GLY A 83 -14.71 18.03 -5.55
CA GLY A 83 -15.87 17.57 -4.77
C GLY A 83 -15.56 17.38 -3.28
N ASP A 84 -16.61 17.16 -2.49
CA ASP A 84 -16.54 17.02 -1.02
C ASP A 84 -15.94 15.68 -0.55
N GLU A 85 -15.80 14.70 -1.45
CA GLU A 85 -15.22 13.37 -1.20
C GLU A 85 -13.80 13.22 -1.75
N THR A 86 -13.03 14.31 -1.84
CA THR A 86 -11.63 14.25 -2.30
C THR A 86 -10.79 13.38 -1.37
N GLN A 87 -9.95 12.49 -1.91
CA GLN A 87 -8.99 11.67 -1.14
C GLN A 87 -7.68 12.41 -0.80
N ILE A 88 -7.49 13.64 -1.29
CA ILE A 88 -6.21 14.36 -1.27
C ILE A 88 -6.27 15.57 -0.34
N TYR A 89 -5.32 15.68 0.58
CA TYR A 89 -5.09 16.94 1.31
C TYR A 89 -4.41 17.96 0.40
N ARG A 90 -4.92 19.20 0.36
CA ARG A 90 -4.31 20.30 -0.38
C ARG A 90 -3.49 21.19 0.53
N ILE A 91 -2.37 21.70 0.00
CA ILE A 91 -1.57 22.71 0.69
C ILE A 91 -2.09 24.09 0.28
N GLU A 92 -2.60 24.83 1.27
CA GLU A 92 -3.10 26.19 1.10
C GLU A 92 -2.04 27.09 0.44
N ASP A 93 -2.48 28.01 -0.41
CA ASP A 93 -1.63 28.96 -1.15
C ASP A 93 -0.53 28.32 -2.02
N SER A 94 -0.75 27.10 -2.52
CA SER A 94 0.19 26.43 -3.43
C SER A 94 -0.51 25.55 -4.48
N ASN A 95 0.25 25.11 -5.49
CA ASN A 95 -0.19 24.11 -6.48
C ASN A 95 0.15 22.67 -6.05
N LEU A 96 0.25 22.40 -4.74
CA LEU A 96 0.68 21.10 -4.20
C LEU A 96 -0.44 20.43 -3.40
N GLY A 97 -0.46 19.10 -3.48
CA GLY A 97 -1.27 18.24 -2.62
C GLY A 97 -0.44 17.11 -2.02
N MET A 98 -0.85 16.63 -0.84
CA MET A 98 -0.24 15.46 -0.20
C MET A 98 -0.64 14.20 -0.97
N ILE A 99 0.32 13.32 -1.21
CA ILE A 99 0.08 12.09 -1.98
C ILE A 99 -0.69 11.06 -1.14
N ALA A 100 -1.65 10.38 -1.76
CA ALA A 100 -2.38 9.25 -1.14
C ALA A 100 -1.67 7.89 -1.31
N THR A 101 -0.59 7.88 -2.09
CA THR A 101 0.20 6.71 -2.50
C THR A 101 1.48 7.17 -3.22
N SER A 102 2.58 6.41 -3.10
CA SER A 102 3.79 6.57 -3.91
C SER A 102 3.55 6.38 -5.42
N GLU A 103 2.45 5.73 -5.82
CA GLU A 103 2.01 5.65 -7.23
C GLU A 103 1.98 7.02 -7.91
N ILE A 104 1.47 8.05 -7.22
CA ILE A 104 1.30 9.40 -7.78
C ILE A 104 2.65 9.99 -8.26
N PRO A 105 3.67 10.13 -7.39
CA PRO A 105 4.97 10.64 -7.80
C PRO A 105 5.74 9.67 -8.71
N LEU A 106 5.56 8.34 -8.56
CA LEU A 106 6.21 7.38 -9.46
C LEU A 106 5.67 7.45 -10.89
N ALA A 107 4.36 7.55 -11.07
CA ALA A 107 3.76 7.77 -12.38
C ALA A 107 4.22 9.12 -12.97
N GLY A 108 4.26 10.17 -12.15
CA GLY A 108 4.72 11.50 -12.55
C GLY A 108 6.21 11.62 -12.82
N LEU A 109 7.02 10.63 -12.43
CA LEU A 109 8.48 10.66 -12.51
C LEU A 109 8.98 10.90 -13.94
N HIS A 110 8.27 10.32 -14.91
CA HIS A 110 8.61 10.37 -16.34
C HIS A 110 7.61 11.18 -17.17
N LYS A 111 6.91 12.13 -16.53
CA LYS A 111 5.97 13.02 -17.21
C LYS A 111 6.65 13.73 -18.39
N ASP A 112 5.99 13.72 -19.55
CA ASP A 112 6.48 14.27 -20.83
C ASP A 112 7.72 13.57 -21.43
N GLU A 113 8.10 12.39 -20.95
CA GLU A 113 9.22 11.62 -21.48
C GLU A 113 8.80 10.59 -22.54
N THR A 114 9.77 10.19 -23.37
CA THR A 114 9.63 9.11 -24.35
C THR A 114 10.79 8.13 -24.19
N PHE A 115 10.51 6.92 -23.74
CA PHE A 115 11.51 5.87 -23.54
C PHE A 115 11.96 5.24 -24.85
N ASN A 116 13.13 4.59 -24.82
CA ASN A 116 13.47 3.60 -25.84
C ASN A 116 12.79 2.28 -25.50
N LEU A 117 12.45 1.49 -26.53
CA LEU A 117 11.81 0.19 -26.34
C LEU A 117 12.65 -0.77 -25.48
N GLU A 118 13.98 -0.71 -25.61
CA GLU A 118 14.93 -1.56 -24.88
C GLU A 118 15.03 -1.24 -23.39
N ASP A 119 14.56 -0.06 -22.96
CA ASP A 119 14.52 0.33 -21.55
C ASP A 119 13.32 -0.30 -20.82
N LEU A 120 12.34 -0.86 -21.55
CA LEU A 120 11.10 -1.40 -20.99
C LEU A 120 11.16 -2.92 -20.73
N PRO A 121 10.64 -3.39 -19.59
CA PRO A 121 9.91 -2.63 -18.57
C PRO A 121 10.85 -1.91 -17.58
N ILE A 122 10.36 -0.79 -17.04
CA ILE A 122 11.01 -0.11 -15.90
C ILE A 122 10.20 -0.44 -14.64
N LYS A 123 10.88 -0.97 -13.62
CA LYS A 123 10.29 -1.42 -12.36
C LYS A 123 10.76 -0.52 -11.21
N TYR A 124 9.84 0.13 -10.52
CA TYR A 124 10.13 0.99 -9.37
C TYR A 124 9.48 0.48 -8.09
N MET A 125 10.21 0.53 -6.99
CA MET A 125 9.67 0.36 -5.65
C MET A 125 9.72 1.71 -4.92
N GLY A 126 8.56 2.28 -4.60
CA GLY A 126 8.42 3.59 -3.97
C GLY A 126 8.08 3.49 -2.50
N PHE A 127 8.89 4.07 -1.62
CA PHE A 127 8.52 4.27 -0.22
C PHE A 127 8.03 5.71 0.00
N SER A 128 6.88 5.85 0.66
CA SER A 128 6.42 7.13 1.20
C SER A 128 5.43 6.97 2.35
N GLU A 129 5.40 8.02 3.16
CA GLU A 129 4.23 8.39 3.94
C GLU A 129 3.06 8.71 3.00
N CYS A 130 1.87 8.19 3.28
CA CYS A 130 0.66 8.37 2.48
C CYS A 130 -0.41 9.08 3.29
N TYR A 131 -1.09 10.05 2.68
CA TYR A 131 -2.09 10.89 3.33
C TYR A 131 -3.43 10.80 2.60
N ARG A 132 -4.49 10.44 3.33
CA ARG A 132 -5.86 10.36 2.80
C ARG A 132 -6.81 11.11 3.70
N THR A 133 -7.66 11.95 3.12
CA THR A 133 -8.69 12.68 3.88
C THR A 133 -9.75 11.76 4.47
N GLU A 134 -9.84 10.51 4.00
CA GLU A 134 -10.81 9.51 4.42
C GLU A 134 -12.26 10.04 4.51
N ALA A 135 -12.61 10.93 3.59
CA ALA A 135 -13.96 11.45 3.41
C ALA A 135 -14.92 10.31 3.01
N GLY A 136 -16.11 10.25 3.64
CA GLY A 136 -17.14 9.23 3.36
C GLY A 136 -17.66 8.47 4.58
N ASN A 137 -18.57 7.52 4.34
CA ASN A 137 -19.49 6.95 5.34
C ASN A 137 -18.81 6.28 6.56
N TYR A 138 -19.24 6.74 7.73
CA TYR A 138 -18.74 6.39 9.06
C TYR A 138 -19.31 5.04 9.53
N GLY A 139 -18.61 3.95 9.23
CA GLY A 139 -18.96 2.61 9.68
C GLY A 139 -18.34 2.20 11.03
N ARG A 140 -18.86 1.09 11.58
CA ARG A 140 -18.42 0.41 12.82
C ARG A 140 -16.95 -0.07 12.78
N PHE A 141 -16.36 -0.18 11.59
CA PHE A 141 -14.96 -0.58 11.34
C PHE A 141 -13.96 0.59 11.37
N SER A 142 -14.33 1.74 11.97
CA SER A 142 -13.53 2.97 11.96
C SER A 142 -12.52 3.09 13.11
N LYS A 143 -12.52 2.14 14.07
CA LYS A 143 -11.58 2.15 15.20
C LYS A 143 -10.34 1.34 14.86
N GLY A 144 -9.16 1.86 15.18
CA GLY A 144 -7.88 1.17 15.00
C GLY A 144 -7.10 1.63 13.78
N LEU A 145 -6.25 0.75 13.24
CA LEU A 145 -5.30 1.06 12.16
C LEU A 145 -5.85 0.86 10.74
N TYR A 146 -7.06 0.31 10.58
CA TYR A 146 -7.52 -0.18 9.28
C TYR A 146 -7.79 0.94 8.26
N ARG A 147 -8.27 2.09 8.76
CA ARG A 147 -8.66 3.26 7.97
C ARG A 147 -8.23 4.54 8.67
N VAL A 148 -7.04 5.02 8.31
CA VAL A 148 -6.30 6.10 8.97
C VAL A 148 -5.93 7.18 7.95
N HIS A 149 -5.77 8.43 8.42
CA HIS A 149 -5.41 9.55 7.54
C HIS A 149 -3.96 9.53 7.08
N TYR A 150 -3.11 8.84 7.81
CA TYR A 150 -1.68 8.75 7.61
C TYR A 150 -1.25 7.29 7.75
N PHE A 151 -0.43 6.79 6.84
CA PHE A 151 0.21 5.48 6.95
C PHE A 151 1.41 5.39 6.00
N ASP A 152 2.39 4.58 6.37
CA ASP A 152 3.54 4.28 5.52
C ASP A 152 3.23 3.15 4.53
N LYS A 153 3.79 3.25 3.33
CA LYS A 153 3.58 2.26 2.25
C LYS A 153 4.84 2.07 1.40
N VAL A 154 5.06 0.83 0.97
CA VAL A 154 5.94 0.49 -0.16
C VAL A 154 5.07 0.11 -1.36
N GLU A 155 5.25 0.82 -2.45
CA GLU A 155 4.52 0.67 -3.71
C GLU A 155 5.40 0.02 -4.78
N MET A 156 4.86 -0.90 -5.55
CA MET A 156 5.44 -1.34 -6.82
C MET A 156 4.79 -0.54 -7.97
N PHE A 157 5.60 -0.10 -8.93
CA PHE A 157 5.13 0.58 -10.13
C PHE A 157 5.90 0.11 -11.35
N ILE A 158 5.20 -0.22 -12.43
CA ILE A 158 5.82 -0.70 -13.68
C ILE A 158 5.34 0.16 -14.85
N PHE A 159 6.30 0.62 -15.66
CA PHE A 159 6.07 1.09 -17.01
C PHE A 159 6.43 -0.03 -17.98
N CYS A 160 5.54 -0.40 -18.90
CA CYS A 160 5.79 -1.45 -19.88
C CYS A 160 5.12 -1.19 -21.22
N THR A 161 5.39 -2.03 -22.21
CA THR A 161 4.63 -1.97 -23.47
C THR A 161 3.22 -2.56 -23.28
N PRO A 162 2.25 -2.22 -24.15
CA PRO A 162 0.89 -2.78 -24.07
C PRO A 162 0.85 -4.30 -24.06
N GLU A 163 1.71 -4.97 -24.84
CA GLU A 163 1.77 -6.42 -25.01
C GLU A 163 2.27 -7.13 -23.74
N GLN A 164 3.04 -6.43 -22.91
CA GLN A 164 3.60 -6.97 -21.68
C GLN A 164 2.67 -6.77 -20.47
N SER A 165 1.63 -5.95 -20.60
CA SER A 165 0.82 -5.43 -19.48
C SER A 165 0.21 -6.53 -18.61
N GLU A 166 -0.50 -7.50 -19.20
CA GLU A 166 -1.14 -8.57 -18.42
C GLU A 166 -0.12 -9.45 -17.70
N LYS A 167 1.01 -9.76 -18.36
CA LYS A 167 2.10 -10.54 -17.76
C LYS A 167 2.66 -9.84 -16.52
N TRP A 168 2.91 -8.54 -16.61
CA TRP A 168 3.44 -7.78 -15.47
C TRP A 168 2.40 -7.62 -14.36
N HIS A 169 1.10 -7.56 -14.69
CA HIS A 169 0.04 -7.52 -13.69
C HIS A 169 0.02 -8.80 -12.86
N GLU A 170 -0.01 -9.96 -13.51
CA GLU A 170 0.04 -11.26 -12.83
C GLU A 170 1.32 -11.41 -11.99
N TYR A 171 2.46 -11.00 -12.54
CA TYR A 171 3.74 -11.01 -11.83
C TYR A 171 3.73 -10.16 -10.56
N MET A 172 3.18 -8.94 -10.61
CA MET A 172 3.06 -8.08 -9.42
C MET A 172 2.14 -8.70 -8.36
N VAL A 173 1.02 -9.29 -8.78
CA VAL A 173 0.13 -10.03 -7.86
C VAL A 173 0.86 -11.21 -7.21
N ASP A 174 1.71 -11.92 -7.95
CA ASP A 174 2.51 -13.02 -7.38
C ASP A 174 3.58 -12.54 -6.40
N LEU A 175 4.13 -11.33 -6.58
CA LEU A 175 5.00 -10.70 -5.59
C LEU A 175 4.25 -10.33 -4.31
N GLU A 176 3.03 -9.78 -4.41
CA GLU A 176 2.19 -9.52 -3.23
C GLU A 176 1.90 -10.83 -2.47
N LYS A 177 1.56 -11.90 -3.18
CA LYS A 177 1.38 -13.25 -2.60
C LYS A 177 2.65 -13.76 -1.90
N LYS A 178 3.82 -13.57 -2.51
CA LYS A 178 5.13 -13.99 -1.97
C LYS A 178 5.42 -13.28 -0.64
N ILE A 179 5.15 -11.98 -0.57
CA ILE A 179 5.35 -11.16 0.63
C ILE A 179 4.46 -11.68 1.78
N PHE A 180 3.15 -11.81 1.56
CA PHE A 180 2.24 -12.21 2.63
C PHE A 180 2.32 -13.69 2.99
N ALA A 181 2.71 -14.56 2.05
CA ALA A 181 3.02 -15.96 2.35
C ALA A 181 4.27 -16.07 3.26
N GLY A 182 5.31 -15.28 3.01
CA GLY A 182 6.50 -15.26 3.86
C GLY A 182 6.24 -14.71 5.27
N LEU A 183 5.28 -13.79 5.40
CA LEU A 183 4.80 -13.31 6.71
C LEU A 183 3.86 -14.31 7.43
N GLU A 184 3.56 -15.45 6.79
CA GLU A 184 2.63 -16.48 7.28
C GLU A 184 1.22 -15.97 7.58
N ILE A 185 0.79 -14.92 6.88
CA ILE A 185 -0.55 -14.35 7.02
C ILE A 185 -1.52 -15.07 6.09
N PRO A 186 -2.65 -15.64 6.57
CA PRO A 186 -3.66 -16.17 5.69
C PRO A 186 -4.29 -15.05 4.87
N TYR A 187 -4.31 -15.20 3.55
CA TYR A 187 -4.93 -14.25 2.64
C TYR A 187 -5.79 -14.95 1.58
N ARG A 188 -6.67 -14.19 0.94
CA ARG A 188 -7.35 -14.56 -0.31
C ARG A 188 -7.09 -13.49 -1.37
N VAL A 189 -7.17 -13.88 -2.64
CA VAL A 189 -7.09 -12.96 -3.78
C VAL A 189 -8.49 -12.75 -4.32
N VAL A 190 -8.89 -11.51 -4.52
CA VAL A 190 -10.21 -11.12 -5.03
C VAL A 190 -10.01 -10.38 -6.35
N ASP A 191 -10.64 -10.88 -7.42
CA ASP A 191 -10.75 -10.16 -8.70
C ASP A 191 -11.93 -9.17 -8.61
N ILE A 192 -11.63 -7.88 -8.70
CA ILE A 192 -12.59 -6.82 -8.35
C ILE A 192 -13.56 -6.58 -9.50
N CYS A 193 -14.85 -6.56 -9.19
CA CYS A 193 -15.89 -6.34 -10.18
C CYS A 193 -15.85 -4.90 -10.74
N GLY A 194 -16.37 -4.69 -11.95
CA GLY A 194 -16.33 -3.39 -12.63
C GLY A 194 -16.97 -2.22 -11.85
N GLY A 195 -17.93 -2.49 -10.95
CA GLY A 195 -18.56 -1.45 -10.13
C GLY A 195 -17.69 -0.93 -8.99
N ASP A 196 -16.61 -1.64 -8.64
CA ASP A 196 -15.75 -1.36 -7.49
C ASP A 196 -14.26 -1.17 -7.88
N MET A 197 -13.97 -1.17 -9.18
CA MET A 197 -12.61 -1.13 -9.74
C MET A 197 -11.93 0.24 -9.62
N GLY A 198 -12.71 1.30 -9.39
CA GLY A 198 -12.26 2.68 -9.47
C GLY A 198 -12.10 3.17 -10.92
N ALA A 199 -11.84 4.46 -11.09
CA ALA A 199 -11.86 5.10 -12.41
C ALA A 199 -10.60 4.87 -13.26
N VAL A 200 -9.52 4.37 -12.66
CA VAL A 200 -8.17 4.30 -13.27
C VAL A 200 -7.83 2.90 -13.77
N ALA A 201 -8.26 1.86 -13.04
CA ALA A 201 -7.87 0.49 -13.34
C ALA A 201 -8.73 -0.12 -14.46
N TYR A 202 -8.06 -0.79 -15.40
CA TYR A 202 -8.65 -1.70 -16.37
C TYR A 202 -8.98 -3.06 -15.74
N ARG A 203 -8.13 -3.51 -14.81
CA ARG A 203 -8.32 -4.70 -13.98
C ARG A 203 -7.62 -4.50 -12.64
N LYS A 204 -8.23 -4.97 -11.56
CA LYS A 204 -7.69 -4.85 -10.19
C LYS A 204 -7.86 -6.16 -9.43
N PHE A 205 -6.79 -6.57 -8.75
CA PHE A 205 -6.82 -7.63 -7.75
C PHE A 205 -6.50 -7.06 -6.38
N ASP A 206 -7.24 -7.50 -5.37
CA ASP A 206 -6.94 -7.19 -3.99
C ASP A 206 -6.53 -8.47 -3.25
N LEU A 207 -5.47 -8.39 -2.44
CA LEU A 207 -5.26 -9.39 -1.39
C LEU A 207 -5.98 -8.91 -0.15
N GLU A 208 -6.72 -9.82 0.45
CA GLU A 208 -7.38 -9.59 1.73
C GLU A 208 -6.81 -10.56 2.77
N ALA A 209 -6.30 -10.04 3.88
CA ALA A 209 -5.83 -10.85 5.00
C ALA A 209 -7.00 -11.25 5.90
N TRP A 210 -6.89 -12.42 6.51
CA TRP A 210 -7.76 -12.82 7.62
C TRP A 210 -7.45 -11.96 8.85
N MET A 211 -8.47 -11.29 9.41
CA MET A 211 -8.36 -10.45 10.60
C MET A 211 -9.29 -11.00 11.70
N PRO A 212 -8.77 -11.80 12.66
CA PRO A 212 -9.57 -12.38 13.75
C PRO A 212 -10.40 -11.37 14.55
N GLY A 213 -9.89 -10.15 14.75
CA GLY A 213 -10.57 -9.08 15.47
C GLY A 213 -11.59 -8.30 14.64
N ARG A 214 -11.72 -8.61 13.35
CA ARG A 214 -12.68 -7.94 12.44
C ARG A 214 -14.04 -8.65 12.49
N GLY A 215 -15.10 -7.92 12.82
CA GLY A 215 -16.44 -8.50 12.95
C GLY A 215 -16.60 -9.31 14.24
N GLU A 216 -17.58 -10.22 14.28
CA GLU A 216 -17.85 -11.05 15.47
C GLU A 216 -17.07 -12.38 15.49
N ALA A 217 -16.67 -12.89 14.32
CA ALA A 217 -16.04 -14.20 14.15
C ALA A 217 -14.76 -14.16 13.29
N GLY A 218 -14.18 -12.96 13.12
CA GLY A 218 -13.16 -12.70 12.12
C GLY A 218 -13.75 -12.48 10.72
N ASP A 219 -13.05 -11.69 9.91
CA ASP A 219 -13.41 -11.43 8.52
C ASP A 219 -12.17 -11.06 7.70
N TRP A 220 -12.32 -11.04 6.38
CA TRP A 220 -11.28 -10.63 5.44
C TRP A 220 -11.20 -9.09 5.36
N GLY A 221 -9.98 -8.58 5.24
CA GLY A 221 -9.73 -7.15 5.04
C GLY A 221 -8.61 -6.90 4.05
N GLU A 222 -8.85 -6.03 3.07
CA GLU A 222 -7.88 -5.59 2.05
C GLU A 222 -6.55 -5.14 2.70
N ILE A 223 -5.44 -5.70 2.22
CA ILE A 223 -4.07 -5.36 2.64
C ILE A 223 -3.20 -4.88 1.48
N THR A 224 -3.52 -5.30 0.25
CA THR A 224 -2.89 -4.82 -0.98
C THR A 224 -3.94 -4.61 -2.06
N SER A 225 -3.55 -3.85 -3.07
CA SER A 225 -4.29 -3.69 -4.30
C SER A 225 -3.33 -3.56 -5.46
N CYS A 226 -3.56 -4.31 -6.53
CA CYS A 226 -2.73 -4.34 -7.72
C CYS A 226 -3.57 -4.09 -8.98
N SER A 227 -3.24 -3.04 -9.71
CA SER A 227 -4.00 -2.54 -10.85
C SER A 227 -3.17 -2.51 -12.13
N ASN A 228 -3.77 -2.97 -13.22
CA ASN A 228 -3.36 -2.64 -14.58
C ASN A 228 -4.16 -1.40 -15.01
N CYS A 229 -3.48 -0.30 -15.33
CA CYS A 229 -4.12 0.97 -15.71
C CYS A 229 -4.11 1.21 -17.23
N THR A 230 -3.58 0.26 -18.01
CA THR A 230 -3.29 0.40 -19.43
C THR A 230 -2.68 1.77 -19.74
N ASP A 231 -3.21 2.52 -20.71
CA ASP A 231 -2.68 3.84 -21.07
C ASP A 231 -3.32 5.01 -20.32
N TYR A 232 -4.17 4.76 -19.31
CA TYR A 232 -4.94 5.81 -18.64
C TYR A 232 -4.06 6.93 -18.10
N GLN A 233 -3.02 6.57 -17.35
CA GLN A 233 -2.13 7.51 -16.68
C GLN A 233 -1.11 8.08 -17.65
N SER A 234 -0.50 7.22 -18.49
CA SER A 234 0.48 7.63 -19.49
C SER A 234 -0.08 8.60 -20.51
N ARG A 235 -1.36 8.46 -20.91
CA ARG A 235 -2.07 9.41 -21.78
C ARG A 235 -2.19 10.80 -21.17
N ARG A 236 -2.43 10.88 -19.86
CA ARG A 236 -2.60 12.15 -19.14
C ARG A 236 -1.28 12.80 -18.76
N LEU A 237 -0.26 11.98 -18.49
CA LEU A 237 1.09 12.41 -18.15
C LEU A 237 2.02 12.48 -19.38
N ASN A 238 1.49 12.19 -20.57
CA ASN A 238 2.22 12.21 -21.85
C ASN A 238 3.51 11.37 -21.83
N ILE A 239 3.40 10.13 -21.35
CA ILE A 239 4.52 9.19 -21.22
C ILE A 239 4.45 8.18 -22.36
N LYS A 240 5.52 8.10 -23.14
CA LYS A 240 5.57 7.33 -24.38
C LYS A 240 6.78 6.41 -24.44
N TYR A 241 6.80 5.54 -25.44
CA TYR A 241 7.99 4.87 -25.92
C TYR A 241 8.05 4.93 -27.45
N ARG A 242 9.24 4.78 -28.02
CA ARG A 242 9.41 4.67 -29.46
C ARG A 242 9.34 3.21 -29.90
N ASP A 243 8.39 2.88 -30.76
CA ASP A 243 8.25 1.55 -31.34
C ASP A 243 9.33 1.26 -32.41
N PRO A 244 9.48 0.00 -32.90
CA PRO A 244 10.48 -0.34 -33.90
C PRO A 244 10.35 0.42 -35.23
N ASP A 245 9.15 0.92 -35.55
CA ASP A 245 8.88 1.72 -36.74
C ASP A 245 9.18 3.21 -36.53
N GLY A 246 9.62 3.59 -35.32
CA GLY A 246 9.99 4.95 -34.94
C GLY A 246 8.82 5.82 -34.48
N ASN A 247 7.61 5.26 -34.36
CA ASN A 247 6.43 6.00 -33.89
C ASN A 247 6.39 6.06 -32.37
N ASN A 248 5.78 7.12 -31.86
CA ASN A 248 5.56 7.27 -30.42
C ASN A 248 4.27 6.57 -30.02
N GLN A 249 4.39 5.56 -29.16
CA GLN A 249 3.26 4.84 -28.56
C GLN A 249 3.18 5.17 -27.07
N LEU A 250 1.98 5.08 -26.48
CA LEU A 250 1.84 5.23 -25.03
C LEU A 250 2.30 3.95 -24.34
N VAL A 251 3.02 4.11 -23.22
CA VAL A 251 3.29 2.97 -22.32
C VAL A 251 2.04 2.57 -21.57
N HIS A 252 1.99 1.33 -21.11
CA HIS A 252 1.07 0.92 -20.06
C HIS A 252 1.69 1.17 -18.68
N THR A 253 0.85 1.49 -17.70
CA THR A 253 1.25 1.63 -16.31
C THR A 253 0.54 0.61 -15.42
N LEU A 254 1.29 0.08 -14.45
CA LEU A 254 0.78 -0.83 -13.43
C LEU A 254 1.25 -0.37 -12.06
N ASN A 255 0.41 -0.57 -11.06
CA ASN A 255 0.73 -0.29 -9.67
C ASN A 255 0.27 -1.44 -8.77
N GLY A 256 0.96 -1.63 -7.65
CA GLY A 256 0.70 -2.70 -6.69
C GLY A 256 1.20 -2.30 -5.31
N THR A 257 0.45 -2.62 -4.27
CA THR A 257 0.89 -2.36 -2.91
C THR A 257 1.77 -3.50 -2.46
N ALA A 258 3.08 -3.28 -2.34
CA ALA A 258 3.96 -4.29 -1.79
C ALA A 258 3.66 -4.50 -0.30
N ILE A 259 3.51 -3.40 0.45
CA ILE A 259 3.01 -3.44 1.83
C ILE A 259 2.46 -2.08 2.27
N ALA A 260 1.25 -2.08 2.84
CA ALA A 260 0.70 -0.94 3.59
C ALA A 260 0.86 -1.21 5.09
N ILE A 261 1.72 -0.45 5.76
CA ILE A 261 2.20 -0.78 7.11
C ILE A 261 1.05 -0.86 8.12
N ALA A 262 0.16 0.13 8.15
CA ALA A 262 -0.93 0.18 9.12
C ALA A 262 -1.79 -1.10 9.09
N ARG A 263 -2.09 -1.65 7.91
CA ARG A 263 -2.89 -2.87 7.78
C ARG A 263 -2.07 -4.15 7.96
N ALA A 264 -0.81 -4.15 7.56
CA ALA A 264 0.10 -5.26 7.84
C ALA A 264 0.31 -5.46 9.36
N LEU A 265 0.40 -4.37 10.13
CA LEU A 265 0.47 -4.42 11.58
C LEU A 265 -0.77 -5.11 12.18
N ILE A 266 -1.98 -4.81 11.69
CA ILE A 266 -3.21 -5.50 12.13
C ILE A 266 -3.08 -7.01 11.90
N ALA A 267 -2.72 -7.40 10.66
CA ALA A 267 -2.64 -8.79 10.29
C ALA A 267 -1.63 -9.56 11.16
N ILE A 268 -0.45 -8.98 11.43
CA ILE A 268 0.60 -9.61 12.24
C ILE A 268 0.18 -9.68 13.71
N LEU A 269 -0.28 -8.57 14.30
CA LEU A 269 -0.67 -8.54 15.70
C LEU A 269 -1.79 -9.56 15.97
N GLU A 270 -2.83 -9.58 15.13
CA GLU A 270 -3.98 -10.45 15.40
C GLU A 270 -3.72 -11.92 15.08
N ASN A 271 -2.96 -12.25 14.02
CA ASN A 271 -2.73 -13.65 13.65
C ASN A 271 -1.63 -14.32 14.50
N ASN A 272 -0.70 -13.54 15.03
CA ASN A 272 0.47 -14.09 15.73
C ASN A 272 0.40 -13.92 17.26
N GLN A 273 -0.74 -13.47 17.80
CA GLN A 273 -0.95 -13.37 19.23
C GLN A 273 -0.84 -14.72 19.94
N GLN A 274 -0.29 -14.70 21.14
CA GLN A 274 -0.13 -15.86 22.02
C GLN A 274 -1.08 -15.75 23.22
N ALA A 275 -1.37 -16.88 23.87
CA ALA A 275 -2.28 -16.93 25.02
C ALA A 275 -1.80 -16.07 26.22
N ASP A 276 -0.50 -15.78 26.31
CA ASP A 276 0.11 -14.93 27.34
C ASP A 276 0.16 -13.44 26.96
N GLY A 277 -0.39 -13.07 25.80
CA GLY A 277 -0.47 -11.68 25.32
C GLY A 277 0.73 -11.22 24.49
N ARG A 278 1.80 -12.01 24.35
CA ARG A 278 2.91 -11.70 23.43
C ARG A 278 2.50 -11.91 21.98
N ILE A 279 3.21 -11.29 21.05
CA ILE A 279 3.04 -11.54 19.62
C ILE A 279 4.28 -12.23 19.08
N LEU A 280 4.11 -13.37 18.42
CA LEU A 280 5.18 -14.07 17.72
C LEU A 280 5.62 -13.26 16.48
N VAL A 281 6.91 -12.97 16.38
CA VAL A 281 7.48 -12.32 15.20
C VAL A 281 7.54 -13.36 14.07
N PRO A 282 7.01 -13.08 12.86
CA PRO A 282 7.19 -13.97 11.71
C PRO A 282 8.67 -14.28 11.47
N ASP A 283 9.01 -15.52 11.12
CA ASP A 283 10.41 -15.97 10.98
C ASP A 283 11.21 -15.11 10.01
N VAL A 284 10.58 -14.66 8.91
CA VAL A 284 11.21 -13.77 7.92
C VAL A 284 11.56 -12.38 8.48
N LEU A 285 10.99 -12.01 9.63
CA LEU A 285 11.23 -10.75 10.32
C LEU A 285 12.20 -10.86 11.49
N SER A 286 12.56 -12.08 11.93
CA SER A 286 13.36 -12.32 13.15
C SER A 286 14.71 -11.60 13.15
N ASP A 287 15.44 -11.62 12.02
CA ASP A 287 16.74 -10.94 11.90
C ASP A 287 16.60 -9.41 11.93
N TYR A 288 15.52 -8.88 11.36
CA TYR A 288 15.24 -7.44 11.35
C TYR A 288 14.78 -6.93 12.72
N MET A 289 13.97 -7.74 13.41
CA MET A 289 13.47 -7.44 14.74
C MET A 289 14.52 -7.71 15.82
N GLY A 290 15.45 -8.64 15.60
CA GLY A 290 16.46 -9.07 16.58
C GLY A 290 15.87 -9.79 17.80
N LYS A 291 14.68 -10.38 17.65
CA LYS A 291 13.94 -11.11 18.68
C LYS A 291 12.76 -11.88 18.11
N ASP A 292 12.31 -12.87 18.86
CA ASP A 292 11.24 -13.79 18.44
C ASP A 292 9.83 -13.33 18.88
N PHE A 293 9.75 -12.43 19.87
CA PHE A 293 8.48 -11.96 20.41
C PHE A 293 8.44 -10.44 20.58
N ILE A 294 7.26 -9.87 20.37
CA ILE A 294 6.87 -8.54 20.83
C ILE A 294 6.22 -8.70 22.20
N SER A 295 6.71 -7.96 23.20
CA SER A 295 6.36 -8.10 24.62
C SER A 295 6.60 -6.82 25.37
#